data_AF-A0A7C7ZTN0-F1
#
_entry.id   AF-A0A7C7ZTN0-F1
#
_cell.length_a   1.000
_cell.length_b   1.000
_cell.length_c   1.000
_cell.angle_alpha   90.00
_cell.angle_beta   90.00
_cell.angle_gamma   90.00
#
_symmetry.space_group_name_H-M   'P 1'
#
loop_
_entity.id
_entity.type
_entity.pdbx_description
1 polymer ?
#
loop_
_entity_poly.entity_id
_entity_poly.type
_entity_poly.pdbx_seq_one_letter_code
_entity_poly.pdbx_strand_id
1 'polypeptide(L)'
;MKVFSSVPEIWKKGRRNFFRLFIPVSIGLVFAFFADVSFSGVTFAEDRLVVKDASGNATFRVEDAGFTHTNAYYLSQCEAPGLWLDETGEGNKSAFFVLDDKWMQIQRRGQGFGGYEASPVYINIDAPSLSLVVAPDGYVGLGAYPGYPLQMASGARVTAGGVWTNASSREYKQDIKALTREEAVETLTALQPVQFRYKADPKERHVGFIAEDVPDLVASTDRKGMSAMDVVAVLTKVVQDQQKTIVELSRKIEALEQK
;
A
#
# COMPACT_ATOMS: atom_id res chain seq x y z
N MET A 1 -7.73 13.45 43.30
CA MET A 1 -9.19 13.30 43.41
C MET A 1 -9.48 11.91 43.97
N LYS A 2 -9.55 11.80 45.31
CA LYS A 2 -9.84 10.57 46.08
C LYS A 2 -10.96 10.96 47.04
N VAL A 3 -12.07 10.24 47.04
CA VAL A 3 -13.23 10.52 47.89
C VAL A 3 -13.61 9.23 48.66
N PHE A 4 -13.48 9.32 49.99
CA PHE A 4 -14.31 8.78 51.10
C PHE A 4 -15.07 7.45 50.89
N SER A 5 -14.79 6.36 51.62
CA SER A 5 -15.07 6.03 53.05
C SER A 5 -16.52 5.60 53.35
N SER A 6 -16.70 4.41 53.93
CA SER A 6 -17.40 4.21 55.23
C SER A 6 -17.45 2.72 55.65
N VAL A 7 -17.13 2.50 56.93
CA VAL A 7 -17.23 1.32 57.82
C VAL A 7 -18.34 1.70 58.86
N PRO A 8 -19.12 0.86 59.62
CA PRO A 8 -18.74 -0.32 60.45
C PRO A 8 -19.77 -1.50 60.53
N GLU A 9 -19.37 -2.75 60.80
CA GLU A 9 -19.16 -3.45 62.10
C GLU A 9 -20.44 -3.71 62.96
N ILE A 10 -20.91 -4.97 63.06
CA ILE A 10 -21.64 -5.50 64.23
C ILE A 10 -21.29 -6.98 64.51
N TRP A 11 -20.77 -7.17 65.73
CA TRP A 11 -20.57 -8.38 66.54
C TRP A 11 -21.83 -9.25 66.77
N LYS A 12 -21.65 -10.58 66.95
CA LYS A 12 -21.90 -11.26 68.25
C LYS A 12 -21.44 -12.72 68.32
N LYS A 13 -21.15 -13.10 69.56
CA LYS A 13 -20.25 -14.14 70.07
C LYS A 13 -21.06 -15.27 70.72
N GLY A 14 -20.77 -16.52 70.33
CA GLY A 14 -20.80 -17.83 71.05
C GLY A 14 -21.88 -18.23 72.08
N ARG A 15 -22.30 -19.50 72.05
CA ARG A 15 -22.05 -20.54 73.10
C ARG A 15 -22.82 -21.86 72.88
N ARG A 16 -22.07 -22.97 73.04
CA ARG A 16 -22.34 -24.23 73.79
C ARG A 16 -23.35 -25.29 73.28
N ASN A 17 -22.75 -26.47 73.06
CA ASN A 17 -23.09 -27.83 73.55
C ASN A 17 -24.43 -28.46 73.18
N PHE A 18 -24.41 -29.68 72.61
CA PHE A 18 -24.72 -30.93 73.35
C PHE A 18 -24.50 -32.19 72.48
N PHE A 19 -23.86 -33.20 73.09
CA PHE A 19 -23.79 -34.59 72.63
C PHE A 19 -25.19 -35.24 72.63
N ARG A 20 -25.48 -36.14 71.67
CA ARG A 20 -25.89 -37.54 71.96
C ARG A 20 -26.12 -38.40 70.70
N LEU A 21 -25.38 -39.50 70.71
CA LEU A 21 -25.53 -40.80 70.05
C LEU A 21 -26.97 -41.36 70.09
N PHE A 22 -27.45 -42.06 69.05
CA PHE A 22 -28.19 -43.35 69.12
C PHE A 22 -28.56 -43.89 67.72
N ILE A 23 -28.14 -45.12 67.44
CA ILE A 23 -28.55 -46.07 66.36
C ILE A 23 -29.62 -46.99 67.03
N PRO A 24 -30.75 -47.46 66.42
CA PRO A 24 -30.72 -48.48 65.34
C PRO A 24 -31.90 -48.59 64.33
N VAL A 25 -31.53 -49.15 63.15
CA VAL A 25 -32.18 -50.21 62.33
C VAL A 25 -33.69 -50.12 62.04
N SER A 26 -34.07 -50.07 60.75
CA SER A 26 -34.87 -51.12 60.05
C SER A 26 -35.24 -50.74 58.59
N ILE A 27 -34.65 -51.48 57.64
CA ILE A 27 -35.23 -52.10 56.44
C ILE A 27 -36.42 -51.41 55.73
N GLY A 28 -36.20 -51.01 54.46
CA GLY A 28 -37.29 -50.82 53.49
C GLY A 28 -36.94 -49.90 52.31
N LEU A 29 -36.52 -50.48 51.19
CA LEU A 29 -36.38 -49.82 49.87
C LEU A 29 -37.60 -48.97 49.52
N VAL A 30 -37.40 -47.82 48.85
CA VAL A 30 -38.13 -47.41 47.61
C VAL A 30 -37.63 -46.03 47.11
N PHE A 31 -37.03 -46.07 45.92
CA PHE A 31 -36.88 -45.03 44.89
C PHE A 31 -36.31 -43.64 45.26
N ALA A 32 -35.00 -43.48 45.00
CA ALA A 32 -34.37 -42.18 44.83
C ALA A 32 -34.71 -41.61 43.44
N PHE A 33 -35.56 -40.58 43.39
CA PHE A 33 -35.67 -39.67 42.25
C PHE A 33 -34.55 -38.62 42.40
N PHE A 34 -33.35 -38.93 41.94
CA PHE A 34 -32.35 -37.88 41.68
C PHE A 34 -32.70 -37.28 40.32
N ALA A 35 -33.30 -36.08 40.34
CA ALA A 35 -33.30 -35.22 39.17
C ALA A 35 -31.84 -34.90 38.85
N ASP A 36 -31.36 -35.50 37.77
CA ASP A 36 -30.05 -35.26 37.18
C ASP A 36 -30.01 -33.79 36.74
N VAL A 37 -29.33 -32.95 37.52
CA VAL A 37 -28.97 -31.60 37.05
C VAL A 37 -27.83 -31.81 36.07
N SER A 38 -28.19 -32.03 34.81
CA SER A 38 -27.24 -32.04 33.70
C SER A 38 -26.58 -30.66 33.62
N PHE A 39 -25.42 -30.49 34.25
CA PHE A 39 -24.52 -29.43 33.86
C PHE A 39 -24.14 -29.71 32.41
N SER A 40 -24.59 -28.85 31.51
CA SER A 40 -24.09 -28.76 30.14
C SER A 40 -22.61 -28.39 30.18
N GLY A 41 -21.76 -29.40 30.34
CA GLY A 41 -20.35 -29.28 29.99
C GLY A 41 -20.29 -29.04 28.50
N VAL A 42 -19.77 -27.88 28.10
CA VAL A 42 -19.33 -27.68 26.72
C VAL A 42 -18.24 -28.73 26.50
N THR A 43 -18.58 -29.79 25.77
CA THR A 43 -17.60 -30.75 25.28
C THR A 43 -16.87 -30.03 24.16
N PHE A 44 -15.64 -29.59 24.39
CA PHE A 44 -14.76 -29.24 23.28
C PHE A 44 -14.50 -30.53 22.54
N ALA A 45 -14.96 -30.62 21.29
CA ALA A 45 -14.75 -31.79 20.48
C ALA A 45 -13.24 -31.92 20.16
N GLU A 46 -12.78 -33.17 20.04
CA GLU A 46 -11.36 -33.49 19.86
C GLU A 46 -10.90 -33.13 18.45
N ASP A 47 -9.66 -32.63 18.32
CA ASP A 47 -9.01 -32.39 17.04
C ASP A 47 -9.26 -33.56 16.06
N ARG A 48 -9.84 -33.28 14.88
CA ARG A 48 -10.25 -34.34 13.93
C ARG A 48 -9.08 -35.05 13.27
N LEU A 49 -7.97 -34.34 13.11
CA LEU A 49 -6.71 -34.89 12.62
C LEU A 49 -5.56 -34.14 13.28
N VAL A 50 -4.71 -34.86 14.01
CA VAL A 50 -3.49 -34.33 14.62
C VAL A 50 -2.29 -35.11 14.07
N VAL A 51 -1.41 -34.42 13.36
CA VAL A 51 -0.09 -34.95 13.00
C VAL A 51 0.88 -34.51 14.08
N LYS A 52 1.68 -35.43 14.61
CA LYS A 52 2.69 -35.17 15.64
C LYS A 52 4.09 -35.37 15.07
N ASP A 53 5.08 -34.63 15.59
CA ASP A 53 6.49 -34.90 15.34
C ASP A 53 6.97 -36.17 16.08
N ALA A 54 8.22 -36.55 15.85
CA ALA A 54 8.85 -37.70 16.51
C ALA A 54 8.95 -37.55 18.04
N SER A 55 8.79 -36.32 18.56
CA SER A 55 8.77 -36.01 20.00
C SER A 55 7.35 -35.97 20.56
N GLY A 56 6.32 -36.22 19.75
CA GLY A 56 4.91 -36.24 20.14
C GLY A 56 4.23 -34.87 20.16
N ASN A 57 4.91 -33.79 19.74
CA ASN A 57 4.31 -32.47 19.66
C ASN A 57 3.45 -32.38 18.41
N ALA A 58 2.24 -31.83 18.51
CA ALA A 58 1.40 -31.62 17.35
C ALA A 58 2.01 -30.57 16.39
N THR A 59 2.18 -30.95 15.14
CA THR A 59 2.74 -30.11 14.07
C THR A 59 1.68 -29.61 13.12
N PHE A 60 0.63 -30.40 12.88
CA PHE A 60 -0.55 -30.02 12.09
C PHE A 60 -1.82 -30.48 12.81
N ARG A 61 -2.80 -29.60 12.91
CA ARG A 61 -4.11 -29.89 13.52
C ARG A 61 -5.23 -29.38 12.63
N VAL A 62 -6.29 -30.18 12.52
CA VAL A 62 -7.57 -29.76 11.92
C VAL A 62 -8.60 -29.67 13.03
N GLU A 63 -9.04 -28.44 13.32
CA GLU A 63 -10.09 -28.17 14.29
C GLU A 63 -11.46 -28.62 13.77
N ASP A 64 -12.46 -28.72 14.65
CA ASP A 64 -13.80 -29.16 14.28
C ASP A 64 -14.53 -28.25 13.28
N ALA A 65 -14.17 -26.96 13.26
CA ALA A 65 -14.68 -26.00 12.27
C ALA A 65 -13.94 -26.09 10.93
N GLY A 66 -12.96 -27.00 10.78
CA GLY A 66 -12.16 -27.19 9.58
C GLY A 66 -10.95 -26.25 9.48
N PHE A 67 -10.68 -25.44 10.50
CA PHE A 67 -9.48 -24.60 10.54
C PHE A 67 -8.23 -25.48 10.63
N THR A 68 -7.27 -25.22 9.74
CA THR A 68 -5.97 -25.90 9.73
C THR A 68 -4.94 -25.04 10.45
N HIS A 69 -4.43 -25.51 11.58
CA HIS A 69 -3.36 -24.84 12.32
C HIS A 69 -2.04 -25.61 12.17
N THR A 70 -0.98 -24.92 11.78
CA THR A 70 0.37 -25.49 11.67
C THR A 70 1.31 -24.73 12.58
N ASN A 71 2.00 -25.43 13.49
CA ASN A 71 2.81 -24.81 14.54
C ASN A 71 4.25 -24.45 14.09
N ALA A 72 4.65 -24.84 12.89
CA ALA A 72 6.02 -24.67 12.40
C ALA A 72 6.08 -23.90 11.08
N TYR A 73 5.58 -24.49 10.00
CA TYR A 73 5.63 -23.89 8.66
C TYR A 73 4.45 -24.38 7.81
N TYR A 74 3.89 -23.51 6.98
CA TYR A 74 3.08 -23.94 5.85
C TYR A 74 3.99 -23.99 4.62
N LEU A 75 4.59 -25.15 4.35
CA LEU A 75 5.41 -25.38 3.16
C LEU A 75 4.52 -25.95 2.06
N SER A 76 4.21 -25.14 1.05
CA SER A 76 3.73 -25.64 -0.24
C SER A 76 4.96 -25.91 -1.11
N GLN A 77 5.26 -27.18 -1.37
CA GLN A 77 6.35 -27.57 -2.28
C GLN A 77 5.79 -28.41 -3.43
N CYS A 78 5.84 -27.83 -4.63
CA CYS A 78 5.86 -28.44 -5.96
C CYS A 78 6.21 -27.31 -6.95
N GLU A 79 6.43 -27.63 -8.23
CA GLU A 79 6.84 -26.73 -9.33
C GLU A 79 5.99 -25.44 -9.52
N ALA A 80 4.90 -25.28 -8.77
CA ALA A 80 4.15 -24.04 -8.61
C ALA A 80 3.48 -23.99 -7.22
N PRO A 81 4.09 -23.38 -6.18
CA PRO A 81 3.36 -23.18 -4.92
C PRO A 81 2.33 -22.07 -5.13
N GLY A 82 1.06 -22.45 -5.02
CA GLY A 82 -0.03 -21.51 -5.01
C GLY A 82 -1.22 -21.96 -4.17
N LEU A 83 -2.04 -21.01 -3.75
CA LEU A 83 -3.27 -21.25 -2.99
C LEU A 83 -4.45 -20.59 -3.72
N TRP A 84 -5.57 -21.29 -3.71
CA TRP A 84 -6.83 -20.83 -4.28
C TRP A 84 -7.72 -20.23 -3.21
N LEU A 85 -8.31 -19.09 -3.52
CA LEU A 85 -9.53 -18.60 -2.88
C LEU A 85 -10.65 -18.74 -3.89
N ASP A 86 -11.54 -19.70 -3.66
CA ASP A 86 -12.68 -19.97 -4.53
C ASP A 86 -13.91 -19.16 -4.10
N GLU A 87 -14.61 -18.58 -5.08
CA GLU A 87 -15.89 -17.92 -4.85
C GLU A 87 -16.99 -18.96 -5.14
N THR A 88 -17.69 -19.43 -4.11
CA THR A 88 -18.57 -20.61 -4.22
C THR A 88 -19.69 -20.43 -5.25
N GLY A 89 -19.80 -21.34 -6.23
CA GLY A 89 -20.89 -21.36 -7.23
C GLY A 89 -20.40 -21.65 -8.65
N GLU A 90 -21.27 -22.19 -9.50
CA GLU A 90 -20.95 -22.49 -10.91
C GLU A 90 -20.73 -21.20 -11.70
N GLY A 91 -19.55 -21.06 -12.35
CA GLY A 91 -19.22 -19.90 -13.19
C GLY A 91 -18.50 -18.74 -12.50
N ASN A 92 -18.21 -18.85 -11.20
CA ASN A 92 -17.50 -17.81 -10.47
C ASN A 92 -15.98 -17.78 -10.77
N LYS A 93 -15.35 -16.66 -10.48
CA LYS A 93 -13.91 -16.46 -10.69
C LYS A 93 -13.20 -16.61 -9.35
N SER A 94 -12.16 -17.43 -9.32
CA SER A 94 -11.34 -17.66 -8.14
C SER A 94 -10.07 -16.80 -8.21
N ALA A 95 -9.50 -16.46 -7.05
CA ALA A 95 -8.19 -15.84 -6.95
C ALA A 95 -7.12 -16.90 -6.69
N PHE A 96 -6.16 -17.01 -7.58
CA PHE A 96 -5.03 -17.93 -7.45
C PHE A 96 -3.76 -17.15 -7.15
N PHE A 97 -3.20 -17.35 -5.96
CA PHE A 97 -1.94 -16.77 -5.54
C PHE A 97 -0.84 -17.73 -5.93
N VAL A 98 0.16 -17.31 -6.69
CA VAL A 98 1.19 -18.22 -7.20
C VAL A 98 2.55 -17.54 -7.27
N LEU A 99 3.60 -18.32 -7.00
CA LEU A 99 4.96 -18.00 -7.40
C LEU A 99 5.31 -18.82 -8.64
N ASP A 100 5.58 -18.16 -9.76
CA ASP A 100 5.90 -18.77 -11.04
C ASP A 100 7.05 -18.01 -11.70
N ASP A 101 8.14 -18.72 -12.00
CA ASP A 101 9.39 -18.15 -12.55
C ASP A 101 9.83 -16.83 -11.87
N LYS A 102 9.87 -16.83 -10.52
CA LYS A 102 10.20 -15.66 -9.67
C LYS A 102 9.19 -14.51 -9.70
N TRP A 103 8.00 -14.73 -10.24
CA TRP A 103 6.91 -13.76 -10.18
C TRP A 103 5.91 -14.17 -9.11
N MET A 104 5.77 -13.34 -8.09
CA MET A 104 4.64 -13.40 -7.17
C MET A 104 3.43 -12.76 -7.85
N GLN A 105 2.36 -13.52 -8.00
CA GLN A 105 1.18 -13.12 -8.75
C GLN A 105 -0.12 -13.33 -7.97
N ILE A 106 -1.09 -12.46 -8.22
CA ILE A 106 -2.50 -12.71 -7.92
C ILE A 106 -3.19 -12.87 -9.25
N GLN A 107 -3.62 -14.09 -9.58
CA GLN A 107 -4.25 -14.42 -10.84
C GLN A 107 -5.76 -14.56 -10.67
N ARG A 108 -6.52 -14.02 -11.62
CA ARG A 108 -7.95 -14.28 -11.75
C ARG A 108 -8.14 -15.49 -12.66
N ARG A 109 -8.60 -16.61 -12.11
CA ARG A 109 -8.83 -17.87 -12.86
C ARG A 109 -10.31 -18.26 -12.84
N GLY A 110 -10.80 -18.78 -13.97
CA GLY A 110 -12.14 -19.37 -14.08
C GLY A 110 -12.08 -20.90 -14.07
N GLN A 111 -13.18 -21.57 -13.70
CA GLN A 111 -13.27 -23.05 -13.62
C GLN A 111 -12.99 -23.79 -14.94
N GLY A 112 -13.05 -23.12 -16.10
CA GLY A 112 -12.62 -23.65 -17.40
C GLY A 112 -11.34 -22.98 -17.86
N PHE A 113 -10.20 -23.64 -17.70
CA PHE A 113 -8.89 -23.15 -18.16
C PHE A 113 -8.96 -22.74 -19.64
N GLY A 114 -8.81 -21.44 -19.93
CA GLY A 114 -8.84 -20.93 -21.30
C GLY A 114 -9.02 -19.41 -21.42
N GLY A 115 -8.02 -18.77 -22.04
CA GLY A 115 -8.19 -17.52 -22.81
C GLY A 115 -7.83 -16.21 -22.11
N TYR A 116 -8.25 -15.97 -20.86
CA TYR A 116 -8.05 -14.66 -20.22
C TYR A 116 -7.78 -14.76 -18.72
N GLU A 117 -6.65 -15.40 -18.38
CA GLU A 117 -6.04 -15.24 -17.06
C GLU A 117 -5.45 -13.83 -16.98
N ALA A 118 -5.90 -13.06 -15.99
CA ALA A 118 -5.36 -11.73 -15.73
C ALA A 118 -4.64 -11.76 -14.38
N SER A 119 -3.40 -11.27 -14.35
CA SER A 119 -2.61 -11.12 -13.13
C SER A 119 -2.54 -9.64 -12.76
N PRO A 120 -3.56 -9.07 -12.07
CA PRO A 120 -3.56 -7.67 -11.66
C PRO A 120 -2.39 -7.28 -10.75
N VAL A 121 -1.79 -8.23 -10.04
CA VAL A 121 -0.59 -8.01 -9.22
C VAL A 121 0.52 -8.92 -9.73
N TYR A 122 1.68 -8.32 -9.99
CA TYR A 122 2.85 -8.97 -10.56
C TYR A 122 4.11 -8.37 -9.93
N ILE A 123 4.80 -9.12 -9.05
CA ILE A 123 6.00 -8.66 -8.34
C ILE A 123 7.11 -9.66 -8.59
N ASN A 124 8.19 -9.21 -9.22
CA ASN A 124 9.37 -10.04 -9.41
C ASN A 124 10.16 -10.12 -8.09
N ILE A 125 10.39 -11.32 -7.57
CA ILE A 125 11.12 -11.51 -6.31
C ILE A 125 12.64 -11.41 -6.47
N ASP A 126 13.16 -11.44 -7.71
CA ASP A 126 14.56 -11.13 -8.02
C ASP A 126 14.81 -9.62 -8.15
N ALA A 127 13.78 -8.77 -8.02
CA ALA A 127 13.95 -7.33 -8.07
C ALA A 127 14.90 -6.84 -6.95
N PRO A 128 15.73 -5.81 -7.21
CA PRO A 128 16.62 -5.26 -6.18
C PRO A 128 15.88 -4.82 -4.93
N SER A 129 16.58 -4.78 -3.79
CA SER A 129 16.04 -4.22 -2.56
C SER A 129 15.51 -2.81 -2.79
N LEU A 130 14.41 -2.47 -2.10
CA LEU A 130 13.75 -1.18 -2.19
C LEU A 130 13.10 -0.85 -3.54
N SER A 131 12.91 -1.83 -4.43
CA SER A 131 12.19 -1.63 -5.71
C SER A 131 10.78 -1.05 -5.51
N LEU A 132 10.03 -1.59 -4.55
CA LEU A 132 8.79 -1.03 -4.02
C LEU A 132 8.84 -1.12 -2.50
N VAL A 133 8.68 0.02 -1.82
CA VAL A 133 8.70 0.11 -0.37
C VAL A 133 7.41 0.76 0.08
N VAL A 134 6.73 0.16 1.06
CA VAL A 134 5.70 0.84 1.86
C VAL A 134 6.25 0.97 3.26
N ALA A 135 6.59 2.19 3.66
CA ALA A 135 7.20 2.48 4.96
C ALA A 135 6.13 2.47 6.09
N PRO A 136 6.54 2.40 7.38
CA PRO A 136 5.60 2.30 8.50
C PRO A 136 4.64 3.49 8.65
N ASP A 137 5.00 4.65 8.11
CA ASP A 137 4.18 5.86 8.03
C ASP A 137 3.20 5.85 6.82
N GLY A 138 3.22 4.77 6.03
CA GLY A 138 2.39 4.61 4.83
C GLY A 138 3.00 5.22 3.56
N TYR A 139 4.23 5.75 3.62
CA TYR A 139 4.86 6.35 2.46
C TYR A 139 5.33 5.30 1.46
N VAL A 140 5.25 5.63 0.17
CA VAL A 140 5.60 4.72 -0.91
C VAL A 140 6.89 5.15 -1.59
N GLY A 141 7.85 4.23 -1.64
CA GLY A 141 9.13 4.40 -2.31
C GLY A 141 9.22 3.52 -3.56
N LEU A 142 9.74 4.07 -4.64
CA LEU A 142 10.03 3.37 -5.89
C LEU A 142 11.54 3.43 -6.17
N GLY A 143 12.25 2.34 -5.87
CA GLY A 143 13.70 2.24 -5.92
C GLY A 143 14.44 3.01 -4.81
N ALA A 144 13.74 3.42 -3.76
CA ALA A 144 14.32 4.16 -2.62
C ALA A 144 13.48 3.93 -1.35
N TYR A 145 14.11 4.11 -0.18
CA TYR A 145 13.36 4.24 1.07
C TYR A 145 12.73 5.64 1.14
N PRO A 146 11.41 5.77 1.27
CA PRO A 146 10.74 7.06 1.12
C PRO A 146 10.88 7.92 2.39
N GLY A 147 11.24 9.20 2.21
CA GLY A 147 11.12 10.26 3.21
C GLY A 147 9.97 11.24 2.91
N TYR A 148 9.17 10.95 1.89
CA TYR A 148 8.02 11.72 1.42
C TYR A 148 6.89 10.77 1.01
N PRO A 149 5.61 11.21 1.00
CA PRO A 149 4.46 10.35 0.70
C PRO A 149 4.61 9.44 -0.52
N LEU A 150 5.20 9.97 -1.59
CA LEU A 150 5.67 9.20 -2.74
C LEU A 150 7.08 9.69 -3.12
N GLN A 151 8.03 8.78 -3.28
CA GLN A 151 9.41 9.11 -3.66
C GLN A 151 9.99 8.12 -4.67
N MET A 152 10.65 8.66 -5.69
CA MET A 152 11.39 7.92 -6.71
C MET A 152 12.89 7.90 -6.38
N ALA A 153 13.60 6.85 -6.82
CA ALA A 153 15.06 6.75 -6.76
C ALA A 153 15.79 7.91 -7.46
N SER A 154 15.16 8.50 -8.47
CA SER A 154 15.68 9.69 -9.18
C SER A 154 15.68 10.97 -8.34
N GLY A 155 15.10 10.95 -7.13
CA GLY A 155 14.95 12.10 -6.24
C GLY A 155 13.65 12.89 -6.44
N ALA A 156 12.85 12.55 -7.47
CA ALA A 156 11.53 13.12 -7.69
C ALA A 156 10.54 12.60 -6.64
N ARG A 157 9.61 13.45 -6.20
CA ARG A 157 8.76 13.15 -5.03
C ARG A 157 7.48 13.95 -5.02
N VAL A 158 6.53 13.53 -4.19
CA VAL A 158 5.31 14.28 -3.86
C VAL A 158 5.45 14.87 -2.46
N THR A 159 5.18 16.16 -2.28
CA THR A 159 5.16 16.79 -0.94
C THR A 159 3.97 16.29 -0.11
N ALA A 160 3.98 16.53 1.21
CA ALA A 160 2.85 16.23 2.07
C ALA A 160 1.53 16.91 1.61
N GLY A 161 1.61 18.04 0.90
CA GLY A 161 0.47 18.74 0.32
C GLY A 161 0.02 18.22 -1.06
N GLY A 162 0.62 17.14 -1.57
CA GLY A 162 0.23 16.55 -2.87
C GLY A 162 0.90 17.19 -4.09
N VAL A 163 1.94 18.00 -3.93
CA VAL A 163 2.62 18.67 -5.04
C VAL A 163 3.78 17.81 -5.57
N TRP A 164 3.77 17.49 -6.86
CA TRP A 164 4.91 16.84 -7.51
C TRP A 164 6.11 17.80 -7.57
N THR A 165 7.28 17.31 -7.15
CA THR A 165 8.54 18.05 -7.09
C THR A 165 9.60 17.31 -7.88
N ASN A 166 10.08 17.92 -8.97
CA ASN A 166 11.13 17.37 -9.81
C ASN A 166 12.48 17.34 -9.05
N ALA A 167 13.29 16.31 -9.32
CA ALA A 167 14.67 16.27 -8.88
C ALA A 167 15.49 17.35 -9.62
N SER A 168 16.11 18.27 -8.87
CA SER A 168 16.88 19.39 -9.46
C SER A 168 18.11 19.76 -8.61
N SER A 169 18.86 18.75 -8.16
CA SER A 169 20.18 18.94 -7.53
C SER A 169 21.28 18.87 -8.59
N ARG A 170 22.43 19.51 -8.32
CA ARG A 170 23.66 19.32 -9.12
C ARG A 170 24.17 17.87 -9.03
N GLU A 171 23.86 17.17 -7.95
CA GLU A 171 24.21 15.76 -7.77
C GLU A 171 23.54 14.84 -8.80
N TYR A 172 22.41 15.28 -9.37
CA TYR A 172 21.63 14.52 -10.36
C TYR A 172 21.86 15.01 -11.80
N LYS A 173 22.73 16.00 -12.00
CA LYS A 173 22.88 16.71 -13.28
C LYS A 173 24.33 16.75 -13.72
N GLN A 174 24.57 16.47 -14.98
CA GLN A 174 25.86 16.60 -15.65
C GLN A 174 25.77 17.61 -16.81
N ASP A 175 26.91 18.01 -17.36
CA ASP A 175 27.00 18.90 -18.54
C ASP A 175 26.24 20.23 -18.40
N ILE A 176 26.23 20.80 -17.19
CA ILE A 176 25.47 22.02 -16.88
C ILE A 176 26.10 23.23 -17.60
N LYS A 177 25.41 23.73 -18.62
CA LYS A 177 25.76 24.93 -19.40
C LYS A 177 24.65 25.96 -19.35
N ALA A 178 24.99 27.23 -19.60
CA ALA A 178 23.98 28.29 -19.71
C ALA A 178 23.23 28.16 -21.04
N LEU A 179 21.90 28.32 -21.00
CA LEU A 179 21.08 28.44 -22.21
C LEU A 179 21.38 29.76 -22.90
N THR A 180 21.73 29.72 -24.19
CA THR A 180 22.06 30.93 -24.96
C THR A 180 20.80 31.73 -25.32
N ARG A 181 20.99 32.97 -25.75
CA ARG A 181 19.89 33.84 -26.20
C ARG A 181 19.26 33.28 -27.47
N GLU A 182 20.12 32.90 -28.41
CA GLU A 182 19.76 32.43 -29.74
C GLU A 182 18.91 31.15 -29.63
N GLU A 183 19.38 30.15 -28.88
CA GLU A 183 18.64 28.89 -28.64
C GLU A 183 17.27 29.16 -28.00
N ALA A 184 17.20 30.05 -27.00
CA ALA A 184 15.97 30.34 -26.29
C ALA A 184 14.94 31.06 -27.18
N VAL A 185 15.38 32.06 -27.95
CA VAL A 185 14.51 32.83 -28.85
C VAL A 185 14.05 31.98 -30.02
N GLU A 186 14.94 31.18 -30.62
CA GLU A 186 14.57 30.26 -31.70
C GLU A 186 13.55 29.24 -31.20
N THR A 187 13.78 28.66 -30.02
CA THR A 187 12.86 27.70 -29.41
C THR A 187 11.51 28.33 -29.14
N LEU A 188 11.46 29.50 -28.49
CA LEU A 188 10.20 30.19 -28.19
C LEU A 188 9.44 30.56 -29.47
N THR A 189 10.14 30.99 -30.52
CA THR A 189 9.53 31.36 -31.80
C THR A 189 8.86 30.16 -32.47
N ALA A 190 9.46 28.98 -32.34
CA ALA A 190 8.94 27.74 -32.89
C ALA A 190 7.84 27.08 -32.02
N LEU A 191 7.64 27.51 -30.78
CA LEU A 191 6.58 27.00 -29.92
C LEU A 191 5.20 27.45 -30.44
N GLN A 192 4.34 26.47 -30.73
CA GLN A 192 2.97 26.69 -31.19
C GLN A 192 1.97 26.16 -30.16
N PRO A 193 1.40 27.02 -29.30
CA PRO A 193 0.36 26.60 -28.38
C PRO A 193 -0.90 26.17 -29.12
N VAL A 194 -1.48 25.04 -28.71
CA VAL A 194 -2.71 24.48 -29.27
C VAL A 194 -3.73 24.20 -28.19
N GLN A 195 -5.00 24.08 -28.60
CA GLN A 195 -6.06 23.54 -27.77
C GLN A 195 -6.31 22.08 -28.16
N PHE A 196 -6.44 21.20 -27.16
CA PHE A 196 -6.66 19.79 -27.41
C PHE A 196 -7.55 19.15 -26.34
N ARG A 197 -7.92 17.90 -26.58
CA ARG A 197 -8.60 17.03 -25.61
C ARG A 197 -7.90 15.68 -25.61
N TYR A 198 -7.77 15.04 -24.46
CA TYR A 198 -7.23 13.69 -24.42
C TYR A 198 -8.23 12.69 -25.01
N LYS A 199 -7.73 11.65 -25.68
CA LYS A 199 -8.60 10.56 -26.17
C LYS A 199 -9.27 9.80 -25.02
N ALA A 200 -8.56 9.64 -23.90
CA ALA A 200 -9.06 8.98 -22.69
C ALA A 200 -10.09 9.82 -21.93
N ASP A 201 -10.03 11.15 -22.05
CA ASP A 201 -11.03 12.06 -21.51
C ASP A 201 -11.41 13.14 -22.53
N PRO A 202 -12.37 12.85 -23.43
CA PRO A 202 -12.76 13.76 -24.50
C PRO A 202 -13.67 14.91 -24.01
N LYS A 203 -14.00 14.97 -22.71
CA LYS A 203 -14.89 16.00 -22.15
C LYS A 203 -14.12 17.24 -21.74
N GLU A 204 -12.91 17.07 -21.22
CA GLU A 204 -12.08 18.17 -20.76
C GLU A 204 -11.26 18.77 -21.92
N ARG A 205 -11.18 20.11 -21.95
CA ARG A 205 -10.36 20.84 -22.93
C ARG A 205 -9.14 21.42 -22.23
N HIS A 206 -7.99 21.24 -22.86
CA HIS A 206 -6.71 21.72 -22.35
C HIS A 206 -6.04 22.65 -23.36
N VAL A 207 -5.07 23.41 -22.87
CA VAL A 207 -4.13 24.19 -23.66
C VAL A 207 -2.74 23.64 -23.39
N GLY A 208 -1.92 23.52 -24.44
CA GLY A 208 -0.55 23.04 -24.31
C GLY A 208 0.12 22.97 -25.67
N PHE A 209 1.00 22.00 -25.84
CA PHE A 209 1.78 21.79 -27.05
C PHE A 209 1.74 20.32 -27.48
N ILE A 210 2.05 20.07 -28.75
CA ILE A 210 2.26 18.72 -29.27
C ILE A 210 3.77 18.46 -29.28
N ALA A 211 4.22 17.42 -28.59
CA ALA A 211 5.65 17.12 -28.43
C ALA A 211 6.34 16.86 -29.78
N GLU A 212 5.62 16.32 -30.75
CA GLU A 212 6.10 16.09 -32.11
C GLU A 212 6.26 17.37 -32.95
N ASP A 213 5.67 18.49 -32.54
CA ASP A 213 5.67 19.74 -33.32
C ASP A 213 6.59 20.82 -32.72
N VAL A 214 7.17 20.58 -31.53
CA VAL A 214 8.04 21.54 -30.85
C VAL A 214 9.54 21.24 -31.06
N PRO A 215 10.43 22.23 -30.84
CA PRO A 215 11.88 22.00 -30.91
C PRO A 215 12.39 20.95 -29.92
N ASP A 216 13.50 20.28 -30.27
CA ASP A 216 14.11 19.23 -29.45
C ASP A 216 14.49 19.69 -28.04
N LEU A 217 14.77 20.98 -27.85
CA LEU A 217 15.13 21.55 -26.54
C LEU A 217 14.05 21.35 -25.46
N VAL A 218 12.79 21.19 -25.86
CA VAL A 218 11.62 21.13 -24.96
C VAL A 218 10.78 19.86 -25.16
N ALA A 219 11.17 18.98 -26.09
CA ALA A 219 10.55 17.68 -26.30
C ALA A 219 11.31 16.58 -25.56
N SER A 220 10.59 15.53 -25.11
CA SER A 220 11.25 14.29 -24.70
C SER A 220 11.94 13.62 -25.88
N THR A 221 12.90 12.72 -25.61
CA THR A 221 13.66 12.00 -26.64
C THR A 221 12.77 11.19 -27.59
N ASP A 222 11.68 10.62 -27.11
CA ASP A 222 10.70 9.88 -27.92
C ASP A 222 9.66 10.78 -28.62
N ARG A 223 9.72 12.09 -28.36
CA ARG A 223 8.76 13.12 -28.81
C ARG A 223 7.30 12.78 -28.45
N LYS A 224 7.07 12.08 -27.34
CA LYS A 224 5.72 11.75 -26.82
C LYS A 224 5.37 12.46 -25.51
N GLY A 225 6.33 13.15 -24.93
CA GLY A 225 6.16 13.94 -23.72
C GLY A 225 6.93 15.25 -23.80
N MET A 226 6.68 16.10 -22.82
CA MET A 226 7.44 17.33 -22.61
C MET A 226 7.39 17.74 -21.15
N SER A 227 8.41 18.46 -20.73
CA SER A 227 8.50 19.04 -19.39
C SER A 227 8.06 20.50 -19.43
N ALA A 228 7.05 20.85 -18.66
CA ALA A 228 6.66 22.25 -18.48
C ALA A 228 7.83 23.10 -17.93
N MET A 229 8.73 22.50 -17.15
CA MET A 229 9.92 23.18 -16.63
C MET A 229 10.91 23.59 -17.73
N ASP A 230 10.99 22.82 -18.83
CA ASP A 230 11.90 23.12 -19.94
C ASP A 230 11.41 24.36 -20.68
N VAL A 231 10.09 24.43 -20.92
CA VAL A 231 9.43 25.61 -21.49
C VAL A 231 9.60 26.83 -20.57
N VAL A 232 9.41 26.67 -19.26
CA VAL A 232 9.60 27.76 -18.28
C VAL A 232 11.05 28.25 -18.28
N ALA A 233 12.04 27.36 -18.42
CA ALA A 233 13.46 27.75 -18.50
C ALA A 233 13.75 28.59 -19.77
N VAL A 234 13.21 28.17 -20.93
CA VAL A 234 13.29 28.94 -22.18
C VAL A 234 12.64 30.31 -22.03
N LEU A 235 11.41 30.36 -21.53
CA LEU A 235 10.68 31.62 -21.30
C LEU A 235 11.45 32.55 -20.35
N THR A 236 12.02 32.01 -19.27
CA THR A 236 12.82 32.79 -18.31
C THR A 236 14.01 33.45 -18.99
N LYS A 237 14.73 32.69 -19.83
CA LYS A 237 15.89 33.22 -20.56
C LYS A 237 15.49 34.31 -21.56
N VAL A 238 14.39 34.11 -22.31
CA VAL A 238 13.89 35.13 -23.24
C VAL A 238 13.47 36.39 -22.50
N VAL A 239 12.73 36.29 -21.41
CA VAL A 239 12.29 37.46 -20.61
C VAL A 239 13.49 38.22 -20.05
N GLN A 240 14.51 37.52 -19.55
CA GLN A 240 15.75 38.16 -19.09
C GLN A 240 16.44 38.97 -20.19
N ASP A 241 16.49 38.45 -21.41
CA ASP A 241 17.14 39.15 -22.53
C ASP A 241 16.25 40.27 -23.11
N GLN A 242 14.92 40.12 -23.07
CA GLN A 242 13.97 41.20 -23.36
C GLN A 242 14.14 42.37 -22.37
N GLN A 243 14.30 42.08 -21.06
CA GLN A 243 14.52 43.11 -20.04
C GLN A 243 15.79 43.93 -20.31
N LYS A 244 16.88 43.30 -20.77
CA LYS A 244 18.10 44.01 -21.17
C LYS A 244 17.85 44.95 -22.35
N THR A 245 17.14 44.46 -23.35
CA THR A 245 16.80 45.23 -24.55
C THR A 245 15.93 46.45 -24.19
N ILE A 246 14.96 46.30 -23.29
CA ILE A 246 14.12 47.41 -22.80
C ILE A 246 14.99 48.48 -22.15
N VAL A 247 15.89 48.11 -21.25
CA VAL A 247 16.80 49.07 -20.57
C VAL A 247 17.69 49.81 -21.57
N GLU A 248 18.22 49.11 -22.57
CA GLU A 248 19.04 49.73 -23.62
C GLU A 248 18.25 50.69 -24.49
N LEU A 249 17.01 50.34 -24.85
CA LEU A 249 16.12 51.20 -25.64
C LEU A 249 15.69 52.44 -24.83
N SER A 250 15.34 52.30 -23.56
CA SER A 250 15.01 53.43 -22.69
C SER A 250 16.16 54.43 -22.60
N ARG A 251 17.40 53.96 -22.42
CA ARG A 251 18.59 54.82 -22.41
C ARG A 251 18.77 55.58 -23.73
N LYS A 252 18.51 54.93 -24.86
CA LYS A 252 18.60 55.57 -26.18
C LYS A 252 17.52 56.65 -26.36
N ILE A 253 16.30 56.40 -25.89
CA ILE A 253 15.21 57.36 -25.93
C ILE A 253 15.57 58.60 -25.10
N GLU A 254 16.02 58.43 -23.85
CA GLU A 254 16.45 59.55 -22.99
C GLU A 254 17.56 60.38 -23.63
N ALA A 255 18.55 59.74 -24.27
CA ALA A 255 19.64 60.44 -24.96
C ALA A 255 19.17 61.20 -26.22
N LEU A 256 18.09 60.76 -26.84
CA LEU A 256 17.50 61.43 -28.01
C LEU A 256 16.58 62.58 -27.60
N GLU A 257 15.85 62.46 -26.50
CA GLU A 257 14.98 63.52 -25.96
C GLU A 257 15.77 64.72 -25.39
N GLN A 258 17.05 64.54 -25.07
CA GLN A 258 17.94 65.60 -24.60
C GLN A 258 18.60 66.42 -25.75
N LYS A 259 18.28 66.12 -27.01
CA LYS A 259 18.74 66.87 -28.19
C LYS A 259 17.65 67.77 -28.74
#